data_AF-A0AAU3VI22-F1
#
_entry.id   AF-A0AAU3VI22-F1
#
_cell.length_a   1.000
_cell.length_b   1.000
_cell.length_c   1.000
_cell.angle_alpha   90.00
_cell.angle_beta   90.00
_cell.angle_gamma   90.00
#
_symmetry.space_group_name_H-M   'P 1'
#
loop_
_entity.id
_entity.type
_entity.pdbx_description
1 polymer ?
#
loop_
_entity_poly.entity_id
_entity_poly.type
_entity_poly.pdbx_seq_one_letter_code
_entity_poly.pdbx_strand_id
1 'polypeptide(L)'
;MDLWLLHDEVDHASFGFLFGVRNTLGFRPLAAGRGPPEDLSGRFREGLAPWVESGAMDGAGWVTWAEHAAADRAAVPEHFVGRVTWWRPSQPGPPDRCFVPAVWPPDVVAALGPRPPELDGATGGFTWSGPAGECRYEPLTAGLVLGEGTHRPHVFAVMEALAGRFGPDGVRLVVAFD
;
A
#
# COMPACT_ATOMS: atom_id res chain seq x y z
N MET A 1 20.73 -11.42 5.17
CA MET A 1 19.83 -11.43 3.99
C MET A 1 18.47 -11.09 4.53
N ASP A 2 17.97 -9.90 4.20
CA ASP A 2 16.71 -9.42 4.75
C ASP A 2 15.56 -9.94 3.89
N LEU A 3 14.78 -10.86 4.44
CA LEU A 3 13.72 -11.58 3.72
C LEU A 3 12.44 -10.73 3.52
N TRP A 4 12.44 -9.49 4.03
CA TRP A 4 11.33 -8.54 3.89
C TRP A 4 11.10 -8.06 2.45
N LEU A 5 12.15 -8.07 1.60
CA LEU A 5 12.08 -7.67 0.19
C LEU A 5 11.32 -8.66 -0.73
N LEU A 6 10.82 -9.78 -0.19
CA LEU A 6 10.19 -10.87 -0.94
C LEU A 6 8.71 -11.12 -0.57
N HIS A 7 8.15 -10.34 0.35
CA HIS A 7 6.72 -10.39 0.64
C HIS A 7 5.97 -9.29 -0.11
N ASP A 8 4.71 -9.55 -0.44
CA ASP A 8 3.85 -8.65 -1.21
C ASP A 8 3.55 -7.38 -0.37
N GLU A 9 4.51 -6.46 -0.34
CA GLU A 9 4.51 -5.20 0.43
C GLU A 9 3.35 -4.27 0.01
N VAL A 10 2.60 -4.60 -1.03
CA VAL A 10 1.48 -3.78 -1.51
C VAL A 10 0.33 -3.74 -0.49
N ASP A 11 0.13 -4.83 0.24
CA ASP A 11 -0.91 -4.90 1.28
C ASP A 11 -0.54 -4.02 2.50
N HIS A 12 0.73 -3.97 2.88
CA HIS A 12 1.21 -3.05 3.91
C HIS A 12 1.27 -1.61 3.42
N ALA A 13 1.64 -1.39 2.16
CA ALA A 13 1.67 -0.06 1.54
C ALA A 13 0.30 0.62 1.55
N SER A 14 -0.76 -0.14 1.26
CA SER A 14 -2.14 0.37 1.34
C SER A 14 -2.55 0.72 2.77
N PHE A 15 -2.13 -0.04 3.78
CA PHE A 15 -2.35 0.33 5.19
C PHE A 15 -1.52 1.57 5.60
N GLY A 16 -0.30 1.70 5.09
CA GLY A 16 0.53 2.89 5.27
C GLY A 16 -0.16 4.15 4.72
N PHE A 17 -0.75 4.06 3.52
CA PHE A 17 -1.50 5.17 2.92
C PHE A 17 -2.84 5.44 3.64
N LEU A 18 -3.60 4.42 4.05
CA LEU A 18 -4.92 4.63 4.65
C LEU A 18 -4.82 5.06 6.12
N PHE A 19 -3.94 4.43 6.89
CA PHE A 19 -3.93 4.51 8.36
C PHE A 19 -2.58 4.94 8.95
N GLY A 20 -1.53 5.04 8.13
CA GLY A 20 -0.17 5.34 8.63
C GLY A 20 0.53 4.16 9.28
N VAL A 21 -0.07 2.97 9.26
CA VAL A 21 0.50 1.78 9.89
C VAL A 21 1.57 1.17 9.00
N ARG A 22 2.76 0.91 9.57
CA ARG A 22 3.92 0.36 8.86
C ARG A 22 4.21 1.12 7.54
N ASN A 23 4.07 2.43 7.59
CA ASN A 23 4.21 3.33 6.43
C ASN A 23 5.69 3.56 6.06
N THR A 24 6.40 2.49 5.73
CA THR A 24 7.81 2.53 5.32
C THR A 24 8.02 3.33 4.04
N LEU A 25 7.01 3.31 3.16
CA LEU A 25 7.06 4.05 1.90
C LEU A 25 7.01 5.58 2.12
N GLY A 26 6.37 6.04 3.20
CA GLY A 26 6.27 7.46 3.53
C GLY A 26 5.11 8.16 2.83
N PHE A 27 3.97 7.50 2.68
CA PHE A 27 2.74 8.17 2.25
C PHE A 27 2.26 9.16 3.31
N ARG A 28 1.60 10.25 2.90
CA ARG A 28 0.78 11.00 3.84
C ARG A 28 -0.51 10.21 4.11
N PRO A 29 -0.75 9.75 5.36
CA PRO A 29 -1.89 8.88 5.62
C PRO A 29 -3.21 9.64 5.61
N LEU A 30 -4.27 8.99 5.16
CA LEU A 30 -5.62 9.57 5.08
C LEU A 30 -6.28 9.70 6.47
N ALA A 31 -6.10 8.69 7.33
CA ALA A 31 -6.83 8.55 8.59
C ALA A 31 -5.94 8.03 9.74
N ALA A 32 -4.73 8.59 9.88
CA ALA A 32 -3.80 8.17 10.94
C ALA A 32 -4.26 8.53 12.35
N GLY A 33 -3.89 7.68 13.32
CA GLY A 33 -3.98 7.98 14.75
C GLY A 33 -5.40 8.15 15.31
N ARG A 34 -6.42 7.66 14.61
CA ARG A 34 -7.82 7.76 15.07
C ARG A 34 -8.15 6.79 16.19
N GLY A 35 -7.39 5.70 16.32
CA GLY A 35 -7.75 4.61 17.20
C GLY A 35 -9.04 3.89 16.77
N PRO A 36 -9.60 3.03 17.64
CA PRO A 36 -10.86 2.35 17.36
C PRO A 36 -12.03 3.34 17.29
N PRO A 37 -13.08 3.05 16.48
CA PRO A 37 -14.26 3.91 16.44
C PRO A 37 -14.95 4.09 17.80
N GLU A 38 -15.42 5.29 18.10
CA GLU A 38 -16.05 5.60 19.40
C GLU A 38 -17.42 4.92 19.58
N ASP A 39 -18.13 4.70 18.49
CA ASP A 39 -19.47 4.12 18.40
C ASP A 39 -19.47 2.59 18.30
N LEU A 40 -18.33 1.93 18.61
CA LEU A 40 -18.30 0.48 18.76
C LEU A 40 -19.32 0.02 19.81
N SER A 41 -19.94 -1.14 19.57
CA SER A 41 -20.86 -1.73 20.56
C SER A 41 -20.13 -1.96 21.89
N GLY A 42 -20.84 -1.85 23.02
CA GLY A 42 -20.26 -2.04 24.36
C GLY A 42 -19.46 -3.34 24.50
N ARG A 43 -20.05 -4.45 24.04
CA ARG A 43 -19.42 -5.78 24.03
C ARG A 43 -18.10 -5.81 23.24
N PHE A 44 -18.04 -5.13 22.10
CA PHE A 44 -16.84 -5.11 21.27
C PHE A 44 -15.77 -4.20 21.86
N ARG A 45 -16.15 -3.05 22.44
CA ARG A 45 -15.25 -2.16 23.17
C ARG A 45 -14.62 -2.86 24.38
N GLU A 46 -15.43 -3.58 25.16
CA GLU A 46 -14.96 -4.38 26.30
C GLU A 46 -14.00 -5.49 25.85
N GLY A 47 -14.28 -6.16 24.74
CA GLY A 47 -13.40 -7.19 24.18
C GLY A 47 -12.05 -6.64 23.70
N LEU A 48 -12.02 -5.40 23.21
CA LEU A 48 -10.80 -4.73 22.76
C LEU A 48 -10.03 -4.00 23.88
N ALA A 49 -10.68 -3.68 25.00
CA ALA A 49 -10.09 -2.89 26.08
C ALA A 49 -8.70 -3.40 26.55
N PRO A 50 -8.47 -4.71 26.77
CA PRO A 50 -7.15 -5.20 27.18
C PRO A 50 -6.03 -4.90 26.18
N TRP A 51 -6.36 -4.88 24.88
CA TRP A 51 -5.41 -4.61 23.80
C TRP A 51 -5.16 -3.12 23.61
N VAL A 52 -6.18 -2.29 23.87
CA VAL A 52 -6.03 -0.83 23.87
C VAL A 52 -5.21 -0.38 25.09
N GLU A 53 -5.50 -0.92 26.27
CA GLU A 53 -4.78 -0.59 27.51
C GLU A 53 -3.31 -1.01 27.47
N SER A 54 -2.98 -2.09 26.76
CA SER A 54 -1.60 -2.55 26.58
C SER A 54 -0.82 -1.78 25.51
N GLY A 55 -1.47 -0.88 24.76
CA GLY A 55 -0.88 -0.19 23.61
C GLY A 55 -0.72 -1.07 22.36
N ALA A 56 -1.23 -2.31 22.37
CA ALA A 56 -1.15 -3.20 21.22
C ALA A 56 -2.02 -2.72 20.03
N MET A 57 -2.95 -1.79 20.27
CA MET A 57 -3.88 -1.27 19.26
C MET A 57 -3.45 0.08 18.66
N ASP A 58 -2.18 0.48 18.76
CA ASP A 58 -1.67 1.74 18.21
C ASP A 58 -1.87 1.88 16.68
N GLY A 59 -2.01 0.75 15.98
CA GLY A 59 -2.35 0.72 14.55
C GLY A 59 -3.85 0.74 14.25
N ALA A 60 -4.72 0.65 15.25
CA ALA A 60 -6.15 0.60 15.03
C ALA A 60 -6.66 1.91 14.45
N GLY A 61 -7.57 1.81 13.48
CA GLY A 61 -8.02 2.98 12.76
C GLY A 61 -9.21 2.70 11.89
N TRP A 62 -9.77 3.76 11.34
CA TRP A 62 -10.91 3.67 10.45
C TRP A 62 -10.97 4.84 9.47
N VAL A 63 -11.48 4.57 8.28
CA VAL A 63 -11.64 5.54 7.18
C VAL A 63 -13.03 5.38 6.57
N THR A 64 -13.73 6.49 6.32
CA THR A 64 -15.05 6.44 5.69
C THR A 64 -14.96 6.17 4.19
N TRP A 65 -16.08 5.77 3.58
CA TRP A 65 -16.16 5.71 2.13
C TRP A 65 -15.99 7.10 1.51
N ALA A 66 -16.55 8.16 2.11
CA ALA A 66 -16.38 9.53 1.63
C ALA A 66 -14.90 9.92 1.51
N GLU A 67 -14.12 9.64 2.55
CA GLU A 67 -12.69 9.95 2.61
C GLU A 67 -11.90 9.12 1.58
N HIS A 68 -12.19 7.82 1.50
CA HIS A 68 -11.56 6.96 0.50
C HIS A 68 -11.90 7.38 -0.94
N ALA A 69 -13.15 7.73 -1.22
CA ALA A 69 -13.60 8.17 -2.54
C ALA A 69 -12.96 9.51 -2.95
N ALA A 70 -12.78 10.42 -1.99
CA ALA A 70 -12.11 11.69 -2.20
C ALA A 70 -10.57 11.61 -2.21
N ALA A 71 -9.99 10.44 -1.90
CA ALA A 71 -8.55 10.27 -1.81
C ALA A 71 -7.86 10.54 -3.16
N ASP A 72 -6.81 11.36 -3.12
CA ASP A 72 -5.98 11.61 -4.29
C ASP A 72 -5.23 10.33 -4.70
N ARG A 73 -5.61 9.76 -5.85
CA ARG A 73 -4.97 8.55 -6.40
C ARG A 73 -3.59 8.83 -6.98
N ALA A 74 -3.27 10.08 -7.29
CA ALA A 74 -1.95 10.49 -7.75
C ALA A 74 -0.98 10.81 -6.60
N ALA A 75 -1.43 10.75 -5.35
CA ALA A 75 -0.58 10.99 -4.18
C ALA A 75 0.65 10.06 -4.23
N VAL A 76 1.83 10.66 -4.07
CA VAL A 76 3.12 9.96 -4.07
C VAL A 76 3.68 9.89 -2.66
N PRO A 77 4.46 8.84 -2.32
CA PRO A 77 5.15 8.77 -1.05
C PRO A 77 6.49 9.52 -1.07
N GLU A 78 7.04 9.78 0.12
CA GLU A 78 8.28 10.57 0.27
C GLU A 78 9.55 9.78 -0.08
N HIS A 79 9.62 8.50 0.25
CA HIS A 79 10.90 7.75 0.19
C HIS A 79 11.09 6.93 -1.09
N PHE A 80 10.01 6.60 -1.78
CA PHE A 80 10.02 5.69 -2.94
C PHE A 80 9.36 6.33 -4.15
N VAL A 81 9.89 6.05 -5.34
CA VAL A 81 9.41 6.65 -6.60
C VAL A 81 8.65 5.67 -7.48
N GLY A 82 8.90 4.37 -7.32
CA GLY A 82 8.29 3.37 -8.18
C GLY A 82 8.40 1.95 -7.66
N ARG A 83 7.73 1.05 -8.37
CA ARG A 83 7.85 -0.41 -8.25
C ARG A 83 8.55 -0.94 -9.50
N VAL A 84 9.54 -1.81 -9.32
CA VAL A 84 10.07 -2.61 -10.42
C VAL A 84 9.62 -4.04 -10.26
N THR A 85 9.11 -4.63 -11.35
CA THR A 85 8.72 -6.04 -11.48
C THR A 85 9.58 -6.67 -12.55
N TRP A 86 10.14 -7.86 -12.32
CA TRP A 86 10.93 -8.55 -13.34
C TRP A 86 10.65 -10.05 -13.39
N TRP A 87 10.87 -10.63 -14.57
CA TRP A 87 10.60 -12.05 -14.84
C TRP A 87 11.90 -12.78 -15.15
N ARG A 88 12.14 -13.88 -14.43
CA ARG A 88 13.29 -14.77 -14.67
C ARG A 88 12.93 -15.81 -15.73
N PRO A 89 13.53 -15.79 -16.93
CA PRO A 89 13.18 -16.72 -18.00
C PRO A 89 13.45 -18.19 -17.64
N SER A 90 14.42 -18.42 -16.74
CA SER A 90 14.86 -19.75 -16.32
C SER A 90 14.08 -20.35 -15.16
N GLN A 91 13.12 -19.63 -14.57
CA GLN A 91 12.30 -20.10 -13.45
C GLN A 91 10.82 -19.81 -13.71
N PRO A 92 9.97 -20.83 -13.97
CA PRO A 92 8.54 -20.63 -13.99
C PRO A 92 8.06 -20.30 -12.57
N GLY A 93 7.48 -19.10 -12.39
CA GLY A 93 7.01 -18.60 -11.11
C GLY A 93 6.42 -17.18 -11.22
N PRO A 94 5.87 -16.63 -10.12
CA PRO A 94 5.49 -15.22 -10.10
C PRO A 94 6.72 -14.33 -10.33
N PRO A 95 6.55 -13.14 -10.93
CA PRO A 95 7.65 -12.21 -11.07
C PRO A 95 8.13 -11.74 -9.70
N ASP A 96 9.43 -11.46 -9.61
CA ASP A 96 9.98 -10.75 -8.47
C ASP A 96 9.61 -9.26 -8.55
N ARG A 97 9.53 -8.61 -7.39
CA ARG A 97 9.14 -7.20 -7.27
C ARG A 97 9.89 -6.51 -6.15
N CYS A 98 10.14 -5.22 -6.31
CA CYS A 98 10.59 -4.34 -5.21
C CYS A 98 10.14 -2.90 -5.43
N PHE A 99 10.00 -2.13 -4.35
CA PHE A 99 9.92 -0.68 -4.44
C PHE A 99 11.33 -0.07 -4.54
N VAL A 100 11.46 0.97 -5.34
CA VAL A 100 12.74 1.66 -5.59
C VAL A 100 12.64 3.14 -5.22
N PRO A 101 13.64 3.69 -4.49
CA PRO A 101 13.80 5.13 -4.29
C PRO A 101 14.34 5.81 -5.56
N ALA A 102 14.42 7.14 -5.53
CA ALA A 102 14.93 7.93 -6.66
C ALA A 102 16.38 7.53 -7.02
N VAL A 103 17.20 7.21 -6.03
CA VAL A 103 18.58 6.74 -6.21
C VAL A 103 18.62 5.26 -5.90
N TRP A 104 18.81 4.42 -6.93
CA TRP A 104 18.72 2.97 -6.76
C TRP A 104 19.82 2.44 -5.83
N PRO A 105 19.45 1.65 -4.81
CA PRO A 105 20.41 0.99 -3.94
C PRO A 105 21.38 0.07 -4.71
N PRO A 106 22.61 -0.16 -4.21
CA PRO A 106 23.62 -0.94 -4.94
C PRO A 106 23.20 -2.38 -5.26
N ASP A 107 22.42 -3.01 -4.38
CA ASP A 107 21.85 -4.35 -4.56
C ASP A 107 20.81 -4.39 -5.69
N VAL A 108 19.94 -3.36 -5.77
CA VAL A 108 18.99 -3.19 -6.88
C VAL A 108 19.75 -3.00 -8.19
N VAL A 109 20.79 -2.18 -8.20
CA VAL A 109 21.63 -1.96 -9.40
C VAL A 109 22.37 -3.23 -9.81
N ALA A 110 22.87 -4.01 -8.86
CA ALA A 110 23.52 -5.28 -9.15
C ALA A 110 22.55 -6.30 -9.78
N ALA A 111 21.28 -6.32 -9.35
CA ALA A 111 20.27 -7.23 -9.87
C ALA A 111 19.69 -6.77 -11.22
N LEU A 112 19.33 -5.49 -11.35
CA LEU A 112 18.53 -4.96 -12.45
C LEU A 112 19.32 -4.11 -13.46
N GLY A 113 20.61 -3.86 -13.17
CA GLY A 113 21.43 -2.92 -13.89
C GLY A 113 21.23 -1.47 -13.43
N PRO A 114 21.96 -0.52 -14.04
CA PRO A 114 21.78 0.89 -13.72
C PRO A 114 20.35 1.35 -14.03
N ARG A 115 19.87 2.32 -13.24
CA ARG A 115 18.58 2.97 -13.47
C ARG A 115 18.52 3.51 -14.91
N PRO A 116 17.50 3.16 -15.71
CA PRO A 116 17.31 3.75 -17.03
C PRO A 116 17.02 5.26 -16.91
N PRO A 117 17.68 6.13 -17.71
CA PRO A 117 17.43 7.57 -17.69
C PRO A 117 15.99 7.92 -18.09
N GLU A 118 15.31 7.05 -18.84
CA GLU A 118 13.90 7.21 -19.25
C GLU A 118 12.93 7.20 -18.06
N LEU A 119 13.36 6.73 -16.88
CA LEU A 119 12.55 6.77 -15.67
C LEU A 119 12.50 8.16 -15.03
N ASP A 120 13.35 9.10 -15.46
CA ASP A 120 13.37 10.46 -14.94
C ASP A 120 12.12 11.22 -15.38
N GLY A 121 11.20 11.45 -14.45
CA GLY A 121 9.91 12.09 -14.74
C GLY A 121 8.89 11.18 -15.43
N ALA A 122 9.11 9.87 -15.46
CA ALA A 122 8.15 8.91 -16.01
C ALA A 122 6.82 8.97 -15.23
N THR A 123 5.73 9.29 -15.94
CA THR A 123 4.37 9.31 -15.40
C THR A 123 3.59 8.02 -15.67
N GLY A 124 4.16 7.12 -16.47
CA GLY A 124 3.57 5.84 -16.85
C GLY A 124 4.53 4.67 -16.70
N GLY A 125 4.03 3.46 -16.95
CA GLY A 125 4.83 2.26 -16.91
C GLY A 125 5.88 2.22 -18.03
N PHE A 126 7.05 1.66 -17.74
CA PHE A 126 8.16 1.53 -18.68
C PHE A 126 8.76 0.13 -18.60
N THR A 127 9.11 -0.47 -19.74
CA THR A 127 9.69 -1.81 -19.80
C THR A 127 11.06 -1.78 -20.46
N TRP A 128 12.03 -2.52 -19.93
CA TRP A 128 13.36 -2.69 -20.50
C TRP A 128 13.89 -4.10 -20.28
N SER A 129 14.94 -4.46 -20.99
CA SER A 129 15.69 -5.70 -20.74
C SER A 129 16.91 -5.39 -19.86
N GLY A 130 16.95 -5.99 -18.67
CA GLY A 130 18.06 -5.90 -17.73
C GLY A 130 18.78 -7.23 -17.52
N PRO A 131 19.81 -7.27 -16.65
CA PRO A 131 20.54 -8.49 -16.31
C PRO A 131 19.65 -9.61 -15.74
N ALA A 132 18.59 -9.25 -15.01
CA ALA A 132 17.63 -10.20 -14.45
C ALA A 132 16.57 -10.71 -15.45
N GLY A 133 16.55 -10.18 -16.68
CA GLY A 133 15.53 -10.45 -17.69
C GLY A 133 14.69 -9.22 -18.03
N GLU A 134 13.45 -9.45 -18.47
CA GLU A 134 12.51 -8.37 -18.73
C GLU A 134 12.09 -7.71 -17.42
N CYS A 135 12.20 -6.38 -17.37
CA CYS A 135 11.91 -5.55 -16.21
C CYS A 135 10.84 -4.52 -16.58
N ARG A 136 9.90 -4.28 -15.68
CA ARG A 136 8.83 -3.29 -15.80
C ARG A 136 8.84 -2.38 -14.59
N TYR A 137 8.89 -1.08 -14.84
CA TYR A 137 8.76 -0.03 -13.85
C TYR A 137 7.34 0.53 -13.87
N GLU A 138 6.81 0.84 -12.69
CA GLU A 138 5.54 1.53 -12.49
C GLU A 138 5.72 2.64 -11.45
N PRO A 139 5.33 3.90 -11.76
CA PRO A 139 5.37 4.98 -10.78
C PRO A 139 4.55 4.65 -9.54
N LEU A 140 5.13 4.91 -8.37
CA LEU A 140 4.49 4.59 -7.10
C LEU A 140 3.51 5.69 -6.72
N THR A 141 2.23 5.33 -6.69
CA THR A 141 1.13 6.24 -6.34
C THR A 141 0.15 5.55 -5.40
N ALA A 142 -0.70 6.31 -4.72
CA ALA A 142 -1.82 5.78 -3.97
C ALA A 142 -2.73 4.89 -4.86
N GLY A 143 -2.91 5.27 -6.13
CA GLY A 143 -3.63 4.47 -7.11
C GLY A 143 -2.99 3.10 -7.36
N LEU A 144 -1.66 3.01 -7.40
CA LEU A 144 -0.96 1.73 -7.56
C LEU A 144 -1.21 0.78 -6.39
N VAL A 145 -1.17 1.29 -5.15
CA VAL A 145 -1.29 0.47 -3.93
C VAL A 145 -2.73 0.17 -3.53
N LEU A 146 -3.69 0.93 -4.06
CA LEU A 146 -5.14 0.73 -3.84
C LEU A 146 -5.86 0.10 -5.05
N GLY A 147 -5.19 0.02 -6.19
CA GLY A 147 -5.78 -0.28 -7.48
C GLY A 147 -5.73 -1.75 -7.87
N GLU A 148 -5.86 -1.99 -9.18
CA GLU A 148 -5.85 -3.31 -9.78
C GLU A 148 -4.55 -4.07 -9.52
N GLY A 149 -4.64 -5.39 -9.35
CA GLY A 149 -3.52 -6.22 -8.93
C GLY A 149 -3.31 -6.29 -7.41
N THR A 150 -4.15 -5.62 -6.64
CA THR A 150 -4.29 -5.78 -5.17
C THR A 150 -5.64 -6.41 -4.84
N HIS A 151 -5.81 -6.91 -3.62
CA HIS A 151 -7.10 -7.43 -3.16
C HIS A 151 -8.10 -6.30 -2.77
N ARG A 152 -7.65 -5.05 -2.73
CA ARG A 152 -8.40 -3.88 -2.22
C ARG A 152 -9.63 -3.48 -3.04
N PRO A 153 -9.63 -3.53 -4.39
CA PRO A 153 -10.80 -3.16 -5.19
C PRO A 153 -12.07 -3.91 -4.79
N HIS A 154 -11.97 -5.17 -4.36
CA HIS A 154 -13.12 -5.94 -3.89
C HIS A 154 -13.71 -5.38 -2.60
N VAL A 155 -12.86 -5.00 -1.64
CA VAL A 155 -13.30 -4.37 -0.38
C VAL A 155 -13.96 -3.02 -0.67
N PHE A 156 -13.35 -2.23 -1.57
CA PHE A 156 -13.88 -0.92 -1.94
C PHE A 156 -15.20 -0.99 -2.70
N ALA A 157 -15.39 -1.98 -3.57
CA ALA A 157 -16.67 -2.21 -4.24
C ALA A 157 -17.79 -2.53 -3.24
N VAL A 158 -17.50 -3.30 -2.19
CA VAL A 158 -18.48 -3.56 -1.11
C VAL A 158 -18.79 -2.29 -0.33
N MET A 159 -17.78 -1.50 0.02
CA MET A 159 -17.98 -0.21 0.70
C MET A 159 -18.84 0.75 -0.13
N GLU A 160 -18.56 0.86 -1.42
CA GLU A 160 -19.32 1.68 -2.37
C GLU A 160 -20.79 1.26 -2.42
N ALA A 161 -21.05 -0.05 -2.56
CA ALA A 161 -22.41 -0.58 -2.60
C ALA A 161 -23.19 -0.30 -1.30
N LEU A 162 -22.54 -0.44 -0.14
CA LEU A 162 -23.13 -0.10 1.15
C LEU A 162 -23.36 1.41 1.28
N ALA A 163 -22.43 2.25 0.81
CA ALA A 163 -22.54 3.70 0.85
C ALA A 163 -23.72 4.20 0.02
N GLY A 164 -24.06 3.53 -1.08
CA GLY A 164 -25.28 3.80 -1.85
C GLY A 164 -26.57 3.66 -1.03
N ARG A 165 -26.57 2.82 0.01
CA ARG A 165 -27.72 2.62 0.90
C ARG A 165 -27.67 3.47 2.18
N PHE A 166 -26.49 3.56 2.80
CA PHE A 166 -26.32 4.12 4.14
C PHE A 166 -25.67 5.51 4.15
N GLY A 167 -25.34 6.06 2.97
CA GLY A 167 -24.60 7.30 2.81
C GLY A 167 -23.08 7.11 2.87
N PRO A 168 -22.30 8.01 2.24
CA PRO A 168 -20.84 7.87 2.14
C PRO A 168 -20.10 8.01 3.48
N ASP A 169 -20.68 8.73 4.45
CA ASP A 169 -20.14 8.81 5.82
C ASP A 169 -20.62 7.68 6.73
N GLY A 170 -21.69 6.97 6.33
CA GLY A 170 -22.30 5.88 7.10
C GLY A 170 -21.58 4.54 6.95
N VAL A 171 -20.56 4.46 6.08
CA VAL A 171 -19.77 3.26 5.81
C VAL A 171 -18.29 3.56 6.03
N ARG A 172 -17.61 2.70 6.77
CA ARG A 172 -16.18 2.82 7.05
C ARG A 172 -15.48 1.47 7.03
N LEU A 173 -14.23 1.48 6.57
CA LEU A 173 -13.31 0.38 6.78
C LEU A 173 -12.67 0.56 8.15
N VAL A 174 -12.76 -0.45 9.01
CA VAL A 174 -12.14 -0.47 10.34
C VAL A 174 -11.05 -1.54 10.35
N VAL A 175 -9.88 -1.20 10.86
CA VAL A 175 -8.74 -2.10 10.96
C VAL A 175 -8.21 -2.13 12.39
N ALA A 176 -7.68 -3.28 12.77
CA ALA A 176 -6.94 -3.52 14.00
C ALA A 176 -5.73 -4.38 13.61
N PHE A 177 -4.58 -4.09 14.19
CA PHE A 177 -3.35 -4.85 13.98
C PHE A 177 -2.91 -5.39 15.34
N ASP A 178 -2.36 -6.60 15.35
CA ASP A 178 -1.72 -7.23 16.50
C ASP A 178 -0.21 -7.00 16.54
#